data_AF-A0A0J6Y0S4-F1
#
_entry.id   AF-A0A0J6Y0S4-F1
#
_cell.length_a   1.000
_cell.length_b   1.000
_cell.length_c   1.000
_cell.angle_alpha   90.00
_cell.angle_beta   90.00
_cell.angle_gamma   90.00
#
_symmetry.space_group_name_H-M   'P 1'
#
loop_
_entity.id
_entity.type
_entity.pdbx_description
1 polymer ?
#
loop_
_entity_poly.entity_id
_entity_poly.type
_entity_poly.pdbx_seq_one_letter_code
_entity_poly.pdbx_strand_id
1 'polypeptide(L)' 'MPGIADRYEHDIVTFMRSWAPYGGPPADEVLPEFGLTREQLVARYHQILDAEALRREEELRQTWLRIRRARTQ' A
#
# COMPACT_ATOMS: atom_id res chain seq x y z
N MET A 1 -0.27 -17.52 4.35
CA MET A 1 -1.58 -17.02 3.90
C MET A 1 -1.60 -15.53 4.15
N PRO A 2 -1.78 -14.67 3.15
CA PRO A 2 -1.94 -13.24 3.40
C PRO A 2 -3.11 -13.02 4.36
N GLY A 3 -2.93 -12.09 5.31
CA GLY A 3 -3.96 -11.71 6.26
C GLY A 3 -5.17 -11.08 5.58
N ILE A 4 -6.28 -10.96 6.30
CA ILE A 4 -7.46 -10.22 5.81
C ILE A 4 -7.09 -8.76 5.50
N ALA A 5 -6.20 -8.17 6.31
CA ALA A 5 -5.67 -6.83 6.10
C ALA A 5 -4.93 -6.70 4.76
N ASP A 6 -4.03 -7.64 4.42
CA ASP A 6 -3.27 -7.59 3.16
C ASP A 6 -4.19 -7.63 1.93
N ARG A 7 -5.27 -8.41 1.98
CA ARG A 7 -6.27 -8.47 0.89
C ARG A 7 -7.03 -7.15 0.78
N TYR A 8 -7.51 -6.61 1.89
CA TYR A 8 -8.24 -5.35 1.90
C TYR A 8 -7.38 -4.16 1.42
N GLU A 9 -6.11 -4.11 1.81
CA GLU A 9 -5.15 -3.11 1.32
C GLU A 9 -4.91 -3.25 -0.19
N HIS A 10 -4.77 -4.49 -0.68
CA HIS A 10 -4.64 -4.78 -2.11
C HIS A 10 -5.88 -4.32 -2.90
N ASP A 11 -7.08 -4.54 -2.38
CA ASP A 11 -8.33 -4.15 -3.04
C ASP A 11 -8.45 -2.62 -3.13
N ILE A 12 -8.08 -1.90 -2.06
CA ILE A 12 -8.01 -0.43 -2.07
C ILE A 12 -7.03 0.07 -3.14
N VAL A 13 -5.83 -0.50 -3.21
CA VAL A 13 -4.81 -0.09 -4.19
C VAL A 13 -5.27 -0.37 -5.62
N THR A 14 -5.90 -1.53 -5.85
CA THR A 14 -6.41 -1.93 -7.15
C THR A 14 -7.52 -0.99 -7.62
N PHE A 15 -8.46 -0.67 -6.73
CA PHE A 15 -9.56 0.25 -7.00
C PHE A 15 -9.05 1.68 -7.26
N MET A 16 -8.15 2.20 -6.44
CA MET A 16 -7.59 3.55 -6.68
C MET A 16 -6.82 3.63 -8.01
N ARG A 17 -6.13 2.56 -8.42
CA ARG A 17 -5.42 2.51 -9.71
C ARG A 17 -6.36 2.48 -10.91
N SER A 18 -7.49 1.78 -10.84
CA SER A 18 -8.46 1.80 -11.95
C SER A 18 -9.06 3.19 -12.17
N TRP A 19 -9.14 3.99 -11.10
CA TRP A 19 -9.64 5.36 -11.12
C TRP A 19 -8.60 6.46 -11.38
N ALA A 20 -7.31 6.11 -11.44
CA ALA A 20 -6.22 7.07 -11.65
C ALA A 20 -6.37 7.92 -12.94
N PRO A 21 -6.83 7.38 -14.09
CA PRO A 21 -7.03 8.17 -15.31
C PRO A 21 -8.13 9.24 -15.19
N TYR A 22 -9.04 9.11 -14.22
CA TYR A 22 -10.22 9.96 -14.07
C TYR A 22 -10.12 10.95 -12.90
N GLY A 23 -8.97 11.00 -12.21
CA GLY A 23 -8.78 11.87 -11.03
C GLY A 23 -9.31 11.29 -9.72
N GLY A 24 -9.62 9.98 -9.69
CA GLY A 24 -10.06 9.26 -8.50
C GLY A 24 -11.57 8.96 -8.49
N PRO A 25 -12.01 8.03 -7.61
CA PRO A 25 -13.38 7.55 -7.58
C PRO A 25 -14.36 8.58 -7.01
N PRO A 26 -15.63 8.59 -7.45
CA PRO A 26 -16.69 9.40 -6.87
C PRO A 26 -17.18 8.81 -5.53
N ALA A 27 -17.78 9.62 -4.67
CA ALA A 27 -18.15 9.20 -3.31
C ALA A 27 -19.24 8.11 -3.27
N ASP A 28 -20.15 8.13 -4.24
CA ASP A 28 -21.23 7.14 -4.41
C ASP A 28 -20.73 5.74 -4.80
N GLU A 29 -19.51 5.61 -5.33
CA GLU A 29 -18.87 4.32 -5.56
C GLU A 29 -17.98 3.87 -4.39
N VAL A 30 -17.33 4.81 -3.70
CA VAL A 30 -16.44 4.49 -2.57
C VAL A 30 -17.21 3.90 -1.38
N LEU A 31 -18.35 4.51 -1.03
CA LEU A 31 -19.13 4.12 0.14
C LEU A 31 -19.67 2.68 0.07
N PRO A 32 -20.32 2.23 -1.02
CA PRO A 32 -20.83 0.86 -1.10
C PRO A 32 -19.71 -0.20 -1.16
N GLU A 33 -18.56 0.12 -1.77
CA GLU A 33 -17.47 -0.84 -1.93
C GLU A 33 -16.64 -1.01 -0.64
N PHE A 34 -16.33 0.09 0.06
CA PHE A 34 -15.39 0.05 1.18
C PHE A 34 -15.99 0.44 2.53
N GLY A 35 -17.23 0.96 2.56
CA GLY A 35 -17.83 1.51 3.77
C GLY A 35 -17.12 2.78 4.28
N LEU A 36 -16.35 3.44 3.42
CA LEU A 36 -15.55 4.63 3.74
C LEU A 36 -16.09 5.85 3.00
N THR A 37 -15.80 7.04 3.51
CA THR A 37 -15.90 8.26 2.69
C THR A 37 -14.73 8.30 1.70
N ARG A 38 -14.87 9.08 0.63
CA ARG A 38 -13.79 9.31 -0.35
C ARG A 38 -12.51 9.82 0.32
N GLU A 39 -12.63 10.73 1.29
CA GLU A 39 -11.49 11.29 2.02
C GLU A 39 -10.79 10.23 2.88
N GLN A 40 -11.57 9.36 3.54
CA GLN A 40 -11.04 8.23 4.32
C GLN A 40 -10.32 7.23 3.41
N LEU A 41 -10.87 6.93 2.22
CA LEU A 41 -10.22 6.06 1.25
C LEU A 41 -8.88 6.63 0.78
N VAL A 42 -8.83 7.93 0.45
CA VAL A 42 -7.59 8.61 0.05
C VAL A 42 -6.55 8.56 1.16
N ALA A 43 -6.94 8.88 2.40
CA ALA A 43 -6.03 8.79 3.54
C ALA A 43 -5.50 7.36 3.74
N ARG A 44 -6.37 6.36 3.62
CA ARG A 44 -6.01 4.94 3.74
C ARG A 44 -5.06 4.50 2.63
N TYR A 45 -5.29 4.95 1.39
CA TYR A 45 -4.41 4.69 0.25
C TYR A 45 -3.00 5.22 0.50
N HIS A 46 -2.86 6.46 0.98
CA HIS A 46 -1.55 7.02 1.33
C HIS A 46 -0.85 6.23 2.45
N GLN A 47 -1.57 5.83 3.50
CA GLN A 47 -1.00 5.00 4.57
C GLN A 47 -0.43 3.67 4.05
N ILE A 48 -1.11 3.03 3.10
CA ILE A 48 -0.65 1.78 2.49
C ILE A 48 0.66 2.02 1.72
N LEU A 49 0.70 3.08 0.90
CA LEU A 49 1.90 3.43 0.13
C LEU A 49 3.09 3.77 1.04
N ASP A 50 2.86 4.53 2.11
CA ASP A 50 3.91 4.89 3.07
C ASP A 50 4.45 3.64 3.80
N ALA A 51 3.56 2.72 4.18
CA ALA A 51 3.95 1.46 4.80
C ALA A 51 4.75 0.56 3.84
N GLU A 52 4.37 0.50 2.56
CA GLU A 52 5.13 -0.21 1.53
C GLU A 52 6.50 0.41 1.29
N ALA A 53 6.59 1.75 1.21
CA ALA A 53 7.84 2.46 1.06
C ALA A 53 8.80 2.15 2.23
N LEU A 54 8.31 2.23 3.47
CA LEU A 54 9.09 1.93 4.66
C LEU A 54 9.59 0.48 4.68
N ARG A 55 8.72 -0.48 4.36
CA ARG A 55 9.09 -1.90 4.26
C ARG A 55 10.20 -2.11 3.22
N ARG A 56 10.06 -1.46 2.05
CA ARG A 56 11.06 -1.58 0.97
C ARG A 56 12.40 -0.94 1.34
N GLU A 57 12.38 0.21 2.02
CA GLU A 57 13.61 0.84 2.54
C GLU A 57 14.32 -0.04 3.58
N GLU A 58 13.57 -0.67 4.48
CA GLU A 58 14.12 -1.61 5.45
C GLU A 58 14.73 -2.83 4.76
N GLU A 59 14.05 -3.43 3.80
CA GLU A 59 14.58 -4.56 3.02
C GLU A 59 15.89 -4.20 2.29
N LEU A 60 15.97 -3.01 1.69
CA LEU A 60 17.19 -2.52 1.06
C LEU A 60 18.31 -2.35 2.08
N ARG A 61 18.02 -1.76 3.25
CA ARG A 61 18.98 -1.61 4.35
C ARG A 61 19.51 -2.96 4.84
N GLN A 62 18.61 -3.95 5.00
CA GLN A 62 18.97 -5.30 5.42
C GLN A 62 19.79 -6.06 4.37
N THR A 63 19.49 -5.86 3.09
CA THR A 63 20.25 -6.44 1.98
C THR A 63 21.71 -5.98 2.01
N TRP A 64 21.97 -4.69 2.19
CA TRP A 64 23.34 -4.17 2.30
C TRP A 64 24.08 -4.63 3.57
N LEU A 65 23.36 -4.86 4.68
CA LEU A 65 23.92 -5.46 5.90
C LEU A 65 24.36 -6.93 5.69
N ARG A 66 23.63 -7.71 4.88
CA ARG A 66 24.01 -9.09 4.52
C ARG A 66 25.30 -9.13 3.71
N ILE A 67 25.45 -8.24 2.73
CA ILE A 67 26.65 -8.16 1.88
C ILE A 67 27.90 -7.83 2.72
N ARG A 68 27.77 -6.95 3.73
CA ARG A 68 28.89 -6.58 4.60
C ARG A 68 29.40 -7.73 5.49
N ARG A 69 28.52 -8.65 5.92
CA ARG A 69 28.90 -9.80 6.76
C ARG A 69 29.65 -10.89 5.99
N ALA A 70 29.50 -10.94 4.67
CA ALA A 70 30.14 -11.94 3.80
C ALA A 70 31.60 -11.62 3.44
N ARG A 71 32.14 -10.46 3.83
CA ARG A 71 33.53 -10.03 3.51
C ARG A 71 34.52 -10.17 4.66
N THR A 72 34.11 -10.67 5.81
CA THR A 72 34.96 -10.76 7.01
C THR A 72 35.19 -12.20 7.49
N GLN A 73 35.11 -13.18 6.59
CA GLN A 73 35.36 -14.59 6.89
C GLN A 73 36.39 -15.16 5.91
#